data_AF-A0A7W0KTE4-F1
#
_entry.id   AF-A0A7W0KTE4-F1
#
_cell.length_a   1.000
_cell.length_b   1.000
_cell.length_c   1.000
_cell.angle_alpha   90.00
_cell.angle_beta   90.00
_cell.angle_gamma   90.00
#
_symmetry.space_group_name_H-M   'P 1'
#
loop_
_entity.id
_entity.type
_entity.pdbx_description
1 polymer ?
#
loop_
_entity_poly.entity_id
_entity_poly.type
_entity_poly.pdbx_seq_one_letter_code
_entity_poly.pdbx_strand_id
1 'polypeptide(L)'
;MNVAKTCRVAGLALLAVLAAGCSDGGDGEIAVSPEAEPYVESLSENLSKGNESLLEVDDQQAACIAPKWINTMKPDRLKKAGIKPADLGTDDSDLLVGLELTEDEGGALTDAFGDCGVDIKSSFLASDDSLDDDDRACLSEAISDDLLREVLIVGFTKGPLAIDQQSSPGKDFFAAIATCPGATGGE
;
A
#
# COMPACT_ATOMS: atom_id res chain seq x y z
N MET A 1 26.10 31.79 -15.53
CA MET A 1 25.21 32.96 -15.33
C MET A 1 24.52 32.76 -13.99
N ASN A 2 25.05 33.40 -12.94
CA ASN A 2 24.56 33.28 -11.57
C ASN A 2 23.66 34.48 -11.27
N VAL A 3 22.38 34.25 -10.96
CA VAL A 3 21.48 35.30 -10.49
C VAL A 3 21.32 35.14 -8.98
N ALA A 4 22.18 35.83 -8.25
CA ALA A 4 22.00 36.07 -6.82
C ALA A 4 20.85 37.08 -6.64
N LYS A 5 19.73 36.63 -6.06
CA LYS A 5 18.59 37.49 -5.74
C LYS A 5 18.73 37.93 -4.29
N THR A 6 19.19 39.16 -4.10
CA THR A 6 19.29 39.87 -2.82
C THR A 6 17.93 40.04 -2.14
N CYS A 7 17.75 39.47 -0.94
CA CYS A 7 16.67 39.86 -0.05
C CYS A 7 17.08 41.13 0.72
N ARG A 8 16.36 42.23 0.46
CA ARG A 8 16.47 43.48 1.23
C ARG A 8 15.83 43.27 2.60
N VAL A 9 16.62 43.33 3.68
CA VAL A 9 16.11 43.43 5.05
C VAL A 9 15.88 44.91 5.35
N ALA A 10 14.63 45.36 5.24
CA ALA A 10 14.18 46.61 5.81
C ALA A 10 13.71 46.34 7.24
N GLY A 11 14.38 46.97 8.22
CA GLY A 11 14.02 46.84 9.64
C GLY A 11 12.82 47.70 10.04
N LEU A 12 12.05 47.21 11.00
CA LEU A 12 11.53 47.93 12.16
C LEU A 12 10.75 46.96 13.07
N ALA A 13 10.92 47.15 14.37
CA ALA A 13 10.54 46.27 15.48
C ALA A 13 9.04 46.02 15.64
N LEU A 14 8.66 44.84 16.14
CA LEU A 14 7.69 44.61 17.23
C LEU A 14 7.43 43.10 17.43
N LEU A 15 7.33 42.71 18.71
CA LEU A 15 6.96 41.40 19.28
C LEU A 15 6.11 40.47 18.37
N ALA A 16 6.61 39.26 18.08
CA ALA A 16 5.78 38.07 17.88
C ALA A 16 6.64 36.79 17.94
N VAL A 17 6.17 35.84 18.76
CA VAL A 17 6.42 34.39 18.78
C VAL A 17 7.55 33.87 17.90
N LEU A 18 8.57 33.26 18.53
CA LEU A 18 9.54 32.38 17.87
C LEU A 18 8.82 31.11 17.36
N ALA A 19 8.07 31.24 16.27
CA ALA A 19 7.87 30.14 15.35
C ALA A 19 9.16 30.05 14.54
N ALA A 20 10.04 29.13 14.93
CA ALA A 20 11.17 28.71 14.12
C ALA A 20 10.62 28.09 12.82
N GLY A 21 10.33 28.94 11.84
CA GLY A 21 10.12 28.54 10.47
C GLY A 21 11.47 28.22 9.84
N CYS A 22 11.82 26.94 9.82
CA CYS A 22 12.67 26.38 8.78
C CYS A 22 11.75 25.68 7.78
N SER A 23 11.81 26.12 6.52
CA SER A 23 11.23 25.45 5.37
C SER A 23 12.41 24.96 4.55
N ASP A 24 12.60 23.64 4.45
CA ASP A 24 13.45 23.02 3.41
C ASP A 24 13.25 21.49 3.42
N GLY A 25 12.75 20.91 2.32
CA GLY A 25 12.61 19.46 2.11
C GLY A 25 11.19 18.92 2.26
N GLY A 26 10.36 19.10 1.23
CA GLY A 26 8.99 18.57 1.19
C GLY A 26 8.97 17.07 0.88
N ASP A 27 9.23 16.26 1.91
CA ASP A 27 8.62 14.93 2.05
C ASP A 27 7.46 15.13 3.02
N GLY A 28 6.23 15.05 2.51
CA GLY A 28 5.03 15.29 3.32
C GLY A 28 4.89 14.22 4.39
N GLU A 29 5.44 14.47 5.58
CA GLU A 29 5.33 13.56 6.71
C GLU A 29 3.85 13.29 6.98
N ILE A 30 3.44 12.04 6.79
CA ILE A 30 2.07 11.61 7.01
C ILE A 30 1.83 11.66 8.52
N ALA A 31 0.97 12.58 8.96
CA ALA A 31 0.68 12.74 10.37
C ALA A 31 0.11 11.44 10.95
N VAL A 32 0.79 10.93 11.98
CA VAL A 32 0.38 9.76 12.75
C VAL A 32 0.21 10.14 14.22
N SER A 33 -0.73 9.51 14.90
CA SER A 33 -0.86 9.73 16.35
C SER A 33 0.27 9.00 17.08
N PRO A 34 0.66 9.44 18.30
CA PRO A 34 1.65 8.73 19.11
C PRO A 34 1.27 7.26 19.40
N GLU A 35 -0.03 6.96 19.36
CA GLU A 35 -0.53 5.60 19.55
C GLU A 35 -0.42 4.72 18.31
N ALA A 36 -0.33 5.34 17.12
CA ALA A 36 -0.15 4.66 15.84
C ALA A 36 1.32 4.32 15.57
N GLU A 37 2.25 5.13 16.07
CA GLU A 37 3.71 4.98 15.84
C GLU A 37 4.23 3.53 15.91
N PRO A 38 3.98 2.75 16.98
CA PRO A 38 4.52 1.39 17.04
C PRO A 38 3.92 0.46 15.99
N TYR A 39 2.64 0.65 15.63
CA TYR A 39 2.00 -0.11 14.55
C TYR A 39 2.57 0.26 13.18
N VAL A 40 2.84 1.55 12.95
CA VAL A 40 3.44 2.04 11.71
C VAL A 40 4.85 1.50 11.54
N GLU A 41 5.66 1.55 12.60
CA GLU A 41 7.03 1.03 12.59
C GLU A 41 7.03 -0.47 12.26
N SER A 42 6.23 -1.28 12.99
CA SER A 42 6.16 -2.72 12.75
C SER A 42 5.63 -3.06 11.35
N LEU A 43 4.59 -2.36 10.88
CA LEU A 43 4.05 -2.60 9.53
C LEU A 43 5.07 -2.21 8.44
N SER A 44 5.73 -1.06 8.58
CA SER A 44 6.76 -0.62 7.63
C SER A 44 7.91 -1.60 7.55
N GLU A 45 8.39 -2.10 8.70
CA GLU A 45 9.48 -3.06 8.76
C GLU A 45 9.11 -4.39 8.08
N ASN A 46 7.87 -4.86 8.23
CA ASN A 46 7.42 -6.09 7.56
C ASN A 46 7.18 -5.90 6.06
N LEU A 47 6.60 -4.75 5.67
CA LEU A 47 6.40 -4.45 4.25
C LEU A 47 7.73 -4.42 3.50
N SER A 48 8.77 -3.80 4.06
CA SER A 48 10.05 -3.66 3.36
C SER A 48 10.95 -4.90 3.40
N LYS A 49 10.75 -5.79 4.39
CA LYS A 49 11.48 -7.06 4.47
C LYS A 49 10.97 -8.11 3.50
N GLY A 50 9.85 -7.87 2.82
CA GLY A 50 9.34 -8.73 1.76
C GLY A 50 9.07 -10.16 2.22
N ASN A 51 8.79 -10.36 3.52
CA ASN A 51 8.34 -11.66 4.00
C ASN A 51 6.97 -11.97 3.40
N GLU A 52 7.02 -12.67 2.27
CA GLU A 52 5.91 -13.35 1.58
C GLU A 52 4.72 -12.45 1.19
N SER A 53 4.97 -11.14 1.05
CA SER A 53 3.98 -10.23 0.48
C SER A 53 3.89 -10.42 -1.04
N LEU A 54 2.68 -10.38 -1.59
CA LEU A 54 2.41 -10.46 -3.03
C LEU A 54 3.05 -9.32 -3.85
N LEU A 55 3.55 -8.29 -3.18
CA LEU A 55 4.11 -7.10 -3.81
C LEU A 55 5.48 -6.80 -3.22
N GLU A 56 6.48 -6.69 -4.10
CA GLU A 56 7.77 -6.13 -3.72
C GLU A 56 7.60 -4.63 -3.43
N VAL A 57 7.98 -4.22 -2.21
CA VAL A 57 7.89 -2.86 -1.71
C VAL A 57 9.23 -2.50 -1.06
N ASP A 58 9.85 -1.40 -1.46
CA ASP A 58 11.10 -0.94 -0.86
C ASP A 58 10.88 -0.19 0.47
N ASP A 59 11.98 0.13 1.18
CA ASP A 59 11.91 0.85 2.47
C ASP A 59 11.18 2.20 2.38
N GLN A 60 11.32 2.93 1.26
CA GLN A 60 10.69 4.23 1.08
C GLN A 60 9.19 4.09 0.85
N GLN A 61 8.81 3.15 0.00
CA GLN A 61 7.42 2.82 -0.30
C GLN A 61 6.73 2.28 0.97
N ALA A 62 7.39 1.40 1.73
CA ALA A 62 6.87 0.88 2.99
C ALA A 62 6.64 1.99 4.03
N ALA A 63 7.59 2.92 4.17
CA ALA A 63 7.47 4.09 5.05
C ALA A 63 6.34 5.04 4.64
N CYS A 64 5.96 5.04 3.36
CA CYS A 64 4.81 5.80 2.86
C CYS A 64 3.47 5.04 3.07
N ILE A 65 3.44 3.74 2.82
CA ILE A 65 2.23 2.90 2.88
C ILE A 65 1.77 2.68 4.32
N ALA A 66 2.69 2.28 5.20
CA ALA A 66 2.39 1.91 6.59
C ALA A 66 1.57 2.98 7.34
N PRO A 67 1.94 4.28 7.36
CA PRO A 67 1.15 5.29 8.06
C PRO A 67 -0.23 5.51 7.44
N LYS A 68 -0.40 5.39 6.12
CA LYS A 68 -1.72 5.46 5.46
C LYS A 68 -2.60 4.30 5.93
N TRP A 69 -2.05 3.08 5.93
CA TRP A 69 -2.75 1.88 6.34
C TRP A 69 -3.18 1.92 7.81
N ILE A 70 -2.28 2.30 8.72
CA ILE A 70 -2.63 2.41 10.14
C ILE A 70 -3.67 3.51 10.39
N ASN A 71 -3.60 4.63 9.68
CA ASN A 71 -4.60 5.70 9.81
C ASN A 71 -5.99 5.25 9.32
N THR A 72 -6.05 4.45 8.24
CA THR A 72 -7.29 3.83 7.75
C THR A 72 -7.81 2.79 8.73
N MET A 73 -6.96 1.87 9.21
CA MET A 73 -7.34 0.81 10.13
C MET A 73 -7.67 1.32 11.54
N LYS A 74 -7.07 2.43 11.96
CA LYS A 74 -7.16 3.07 13.29
C LYS A 74 -6.55 2.22 14.41
N PRO A 75 -5.58 2.74 15.19
CA PRO A 75 -4.94 2.00 16.28
C PRO A 75 -5.91 1.44 17.32
N ASP A 76 -6.97 2.16 17.65
CA ASP A 76 -7.97 1.71 18.62
C ASP A 76 -8.73 0.47 18.15
N ARG A 77 -9.00 0.36 16.84
CA ARG A 77 -9.67 -0.82 16.27
C ARG A 77 -8.74 -2.03 16.30
N LEU A 78 -7.46 -1.85 15.94
CA LEU A 78 -6.43 -2.88 16.04
C LEU A 78 -6.31 -3.42 17.47
N LYS A 79 -6.19 -2.51 18.47
CA LYS A 79 -6.14 -2.88 19.90
C LYS A 79 -7.38 -3.65 20.35
N LYS A 80 -8.57 -3.19 19.95
CA LYS A 80 -9.84 -3.83 20.31
C LYS A 80 -9.99 -5.23 19.71
N ALA A 81 -9.43 -5.45 18.53
CA ALA A 81 -9.33 -6.76 17.89
C ALA A 81 -8.24 -7.65 18.52
N GLY A 82 -7.47 -7.15 19.49
CA GLY A 82 -6.39 -7.88 20.14
C GLY A 82 -5.07 -7.89 19.34
N ILE A 83 -5.00 -7.16 18.24
CA ILE A 83 -3.83 -7.08 17.36
C ILE A 83 -2.79 -6.15 17.98
N LYS A 84 -1.60 -6.68 18.22
CA LYS A 84 -0.43 -5.94 18.70
C LYS A 84 0.40 -5.48 17.51
N PRO A 85 1.26 -4.47 17.67
CA PRO A 85 2.17 -4.03 16.61
C PRO A 85 2.98 -5.17 15.98
N ALA A 86 3.52 -6.07 16.81
CA ALA A 86 4.31 -7.22 16.36
C ALA A 86 3.52 -8.27 15.57
N ASP A 87 2.18 -8.21 15.58
CA ASP A 87 1.33 -9.12 14.81
C ASP A 87 1.09 -8.57 13.38
N LEU A 88 1.34 -7.28 13.14
CA LEU A 88 1.20 -6.69 11.81
C LEU A 88 2.31 -7.15 10.88
N GLY A 89 1.94 -7.53 9.66
CA GLY A 89 2.88 -8.04 8.66
C GLY A 89 3.26 -9.51 8.86
N THR A 90 2.56 -10.22 9.75
CA THR A 90 2.54 -11.69 9.75
C THR A 90 1.55 -12.19 8.69
N ASP A 91 1.76 -13.40 8.16
CA ASP A 91 0.94 -14.00 7.07
C ASP A 91 -0.51 -14.33 7.47
N ASP A 92 -0.92 -13.91 8.66
CA ASP A 92 -2.26 -14.13 9.17
C ASP A 92 -3.24 -13.12 8.56
N SER A 93 -3.56 -13.35 7.29
CA SER A 93 -4.56 -12.57 6.54
C SER A 93 -5.94 -12.54 7.21
N ASP A 94 -6.22 -13.47 8.13
CA ASP A 94 -7.45 -13.48 8.93
C ASP A 94 -7.47 -12.33 9.96
N LEU A 95 -6.31 -11.78 10.34
CA LEU A 95 -6.22 -10.61 11.22
C LEU A 95 -6.91 -9.38 10.63
N LEU A 96 -6.78 -9.17 9.32
CA LEU A 96 -7.41 -8.02 8.63
C LEU A 96 -8.91 -8.23 8.44
N VAL A 97 -9.35 -9.46 8.18
CA VAL A 97 -10.78 -9.80 8.08
C VAL A 97 -11.51 -9.53 9.40
N GLY A 98 -10.87 -9.81 10.53
CA GLY A 98 -11.39 -9.52 11.87
C GLY A 98 -11.60 -8.03 12.18
N LEU A 99 -11.09 -7.12 11.34
CA LEU A 99 -11.29 -5.66 11.48
C LEU A 99 -12.58 -5.17 10.82
N GLU A 100 -13.28 -6.03 10.09
CA GLU A 100 -14.55 -5.73 9.41
C GLU A 100 -14.42 -4.44 8.57
N LEU A 101 -13.36 -4.35 7.75
CA LEU A 101 -13.10 -3.19 6.91
C LEU A 101 -14.25 -2.98 5.91
N THR A 102 -14.64 -1.72 5.73
CA THR A 102 -15.60 -1.34 4.69
C THR A 102 -14.95 -1.38 3.30
N GLU A 103 -15.76 -1.39 2.24
CA GLU A 103 -15.26 -1.31 0.85
C GLU A 103 -14.46 -0.02 0.61
N ASP A 104 -14.90 1.11 1.19
CA ASP A 104 -14.17 2.38 1.11
C ASP A 104 -12.81 2.30 1.82
N GLU A 105 -12.74 1.64 2.98
CA GLU A 105 -11.49 1.43 3.70
C GLU A 105 -10.56 0.48 2.94
N GLY A 106 -11.09 -0.62 2.39
CA GLY A 106 -10.33 -1.52 1.51
C GLY A 106 -9.80 -0.80 0.28
N GLY A 107 -10.60 0.09 -0.33
CA GLY A 107 -10.19 0.96 -1.42
C GLY A 107 -9.03 1.88 -1.03
N ALA A 108 -9.11 2.51 0.15
CA ALA A 108 -8.04 3.38 0.65
C ALA A 108 -6.74 2.62 0.97
N LEU A 109 -6.82 1.37 1.42
CA LEU A 109 -5.63 0.52 1.59
C LEU A 109 -4.99 0.21 0.23
N THR A 110 -5.80 -0.13 -0.78
CA THR A 110 -5.32 -0.39 -2.14
C THR A 110 -4.74 0.87 -2.80
N ASP A 111 -5.38 2.04 -2.62
CA ASP A 111 -4.91 3.33 -3.15
C ASP A 111 -3.55 3.74 -2.58
N ALA A 112 -3.25 3.35 -1.34
CA ALA A 112 -1.98 3.69 -0.71
C ALA A 112 -0.77 3.17 -1.49
N PHE A 113 -0.89 2.03 -2.19
CA PHE A 113 0.18 1.54 -3.07
C PHE A 113 0.49 2.54 -4.18
N GLY A 114 -0.51 2.91 -4.98
CA GLY A 114 -0.34 3.84 -6.10
C GLY A 114 0.09 5.24 -5.65
N ASP A 115 -0.50 5.74 -4.55
CA ASP A 115 -0.10 7.00 -3.92
C ASP A 115 1.37 7.03 -3.49
N CYS A 116 1.91 5.87 -3.13
CA CYS A 116 3.30 5.69 -2.70
C CYS A 116 4.21 5.19 -3.83
N GLY A 117 3.73 5.19 -5.08
CA GLY A 117 4.53 4.83 -6.25
C GLY A 117 4.77 3.33 -6.43
N VAL A 118 3.97 2.47 -5.78
CA VAL A 118 3.95 1.02 -6.04
C VAL A 118 2.99 0.74 -7.19
N ASP A 119 3.51 0.17 -8.26
CA ASP A 119 2.71 -0.41 -9.34
C ASP A 119 2.32 -1.83 -8.96
N ILE A 120 1.12 -1.98 -8.40
CA ILE A 120 0.60 -3.27 -7.93
C ILE A 120 0.68 -4.34 -9.01
N LYS A 121 0.35 -3.99 -10.26
CA LYS A 121 0.29 -4.95 -11.36
C LYS A 121 1.68 -5.39 -11.78
N SER A 122 2.59 -4.44 -11.96
CA SER A 122 3.98 -4.76 -12.27
C SER A 122 4.63 -5.58 -11.16
N SER A 123 4.39 -5.23 -9.88
CA SER A 123 4.90 -5.99 -8.73
C SER A 123 4.28 -7.39 -8.64
N PHE A 124 2.97 -7.53 -8.84
CA PHE A 124 2.30 -8.84 -8.87
C PHE A 124 2.91 -9.76 -9.93
N LEU A 125 3.13 -9.24 -11.13
CA LEU A 125 3.73 -9.99 -12.24
C LEU A 125 5.23 -10.27 -12.09
N ALA A 126 5.94 -9.46 -11.31
CA ALA A 126 7.34 -9.68 -10.97
C ALA A 126 7.52 -10.70 -9.84
N SER A 127 6.52 -10.85 -8.96
CA SER A 127 6.57 -11.79 -7.85
C SER A 127 6.55 -13.27 -8.26
N ASP A 128 6.11 -13.57 -9.49
CA ASP A 128 6.07 -14.93 -10.03
C ASP A 128 7.23 -15.16 -11.00
N ASP A 129 8.31 -15.73 -10.47
CA ASP A 129 9.52 -16.12 -11.21
C ASP A 129 9.26 -17.22 -12.26
N SER A 130 8.09 -17.88 -12.24
CA SER A 130 7.74 -18.92 -13.22
C SER A 130 7.25 -18.37 -14.55
N LEU A 131 6.82 -17.09 -14.58
CA LEU A 131 6.34 -16.44 -15.79
C LEU A 131 7.50 -15.99 -16.68
N ASP A 132 7.46 -16.40 -17.95
CA ASP A 132 8.36 -15.84 -18.96
C ASP A 132 7.90 -14.44 -19.42
N ASP A 133 8.68 -13.81 -20.30
CA ASP A 133 8.38 -12.45 -20.77
C ASP A 133 7.07 -12.38 -21.60
N ASP A 134 6.74 -13.44 -22.34
CA ASP A 134 5.55 -13.49 -23.19
C ASP A 134 4.29 -13.68 -22.34
N ASP A 135 4.34 -14.54 -21.32
CA ASP A 135 3.26 -14.73 -20.35
C ASP A 135 3.06 -13.48 -19.50
N ARG A 136 4.14 -12.84 -19.06
CA ARG A 136 4.08 -11.58 -18.30
C ARG A 136 3.43 -10.47 -19.11
N ALA A 137 3.79 -10.35 -20.39
CA ALA A 137 3.16 -9.39 -21.29
C ALA A 137 1.67 -9.70 -21.51
N CYS A 138 1.33 -10.96 -21.73
CA CYS A 138 -0.07 -11.39 -21.89
C CYS A 138 -0.90 -11.05 -20.65
N LEU A 139 -0.44 -11.41 -19.45
CA LEU A 139 -1.16 -11.14 -18.20
C LEU A 139 -1.27 -9.64 -17.93
N SER A 140 -0.23 -8.87 -18.27
CA SER A 140 -0.28 -7.41 -18.21
C SER A 140 -1.33 -6.82 -19.15
N GLU A 141 -1.63 -7.44 -20.29
CA GLU A 141 -2.73 -6.96 -21.15
C GLU A 141 -4.10 -7.45 -20.69
N ALA A 142 -4.17 -8.69 -20.18
CA ALA A 142 -5.41 -9.35 -19.80
C ALA A 142 -6.00 -8.83 -18.48
N ILE A 143 -5.15 -8.54 -17.49
CA ILE A 143 -5.57 -8.08 -16.16
C ILE A 143 -5.60 -6.55 -16.17
N SER A 144 -6.79 -5.96 -16.09
CA SER A 144 -6.91 -4.50 -15.95
C SER A 144 -6.57 -4.04 -14.54
N ASP A 145 -6.13 -2.79 -14.41
CA ASP A 145 -5.82 -2.20 -13.10
C ASP A 145 -7.06 -2.13 -12.21
N ASP A 146 -8.23 -1.84 -12.81
CA ASP A 146 -9.52 -1.84 -12.11
C ASP A 146 -9.89 -3.23 -11.57
N LEU A 147 -9.65 -4.28 -12.35
CA LEU A 147 -9.92 -5.66 -11.92
C LEU A 147 -9.01 -6.06 -10.76
N LEU A 148 -7.72 -5.74 -10.86
CA LEU A 148 -6.76 -6.02 -9.79
C LEU A 148 -7.10 -5.24 -8.52
N ARG A 149 -7.52 -3.98 -8.66
CA ARG A 149 -8.01 -3.15 -7.56
C ARG A 149 -9.23 -3.79 -6.88
N GLU A 150 -10.24 -4.19 -7.64
CA GLU A 150 -11.46 -4.81 -7.09
C GLU A 150 -11.12 -6.10 -6.33
N VAL A 151 -10.24 -6.94 -6.87
CA VAL A 151 -9.77 -8.18 -6.22
C VAL A 151 -9.11 -7.86 -4.88
N LEU A 152 -8.22 -6.88 -4.81
CA LEU A 152 -7.56 -6.49 -3.57
C LEU A 152 -8.54 -5.94 -2.53
N ILE A 153 -9.51 -5.11 -2.94
CA ILE A 153 -10.55 -4.61 -2.04
C ILE A 153 -11.34 -5.76 -1.43
N VAL A 154 -11.72 -6.76 -2.24
CA VAL A 154 -12.39 -7.98 -1.75
C VAL A 154 -11.48 -8.77 -0.81
N GLY A 155 -10.20 -8.92 -1.14
CA GLY A 155 -9.21 -9.57 -0.28
C GLY A 155 -9.11 -8.92 1.10
N PHE A 156 -9.03 -7.59 1.17
CA PHE A 156 -8.94 -6.86 2.44
C PHE A 156 -10.24 -6.90 3.26
N THR A 157 -11.39 -6.91 2.61
CA THR A 157 -12.70 -6.76 3.29
C THR A 157 -13.35 -8.10 3.63
N LYS A 158 -13.10 -9.14 2.83
CA LYS A 158 -13.76 -10.45 2.94
C LYS A 158 -12.76 -11.61 3.05
N GLY A 159 -11.47 -11.34 2.95
CA GLY A 159 -10.40 -12.33 3.02
C GLY A 159 -10.09 -12.99 1.67
N PRO A 160 -8.95 -13.69 1.56
CA PRO A 160 -8.50 -14.30 0.31
C PRO A 160 -9.45 -15.39 -0.21
N LEU A 161 -10.14 -16.11 0.69
CA LEU A 161 -11.10 -17.15 0.32
C LEU A 161 -12.36 -16.62 -0.38
N ALA A 162 -12.63 -15.31 -0.29
CA ALA A 162 -13.73 -14.68 -1.01
C ALA A 162 -13.41 -14.39 -2.49
N ILE A 163 -12.13 -14.51 -2.89
CA ILE A 163 -11.69 -14.39 -4.27
C ILE A 163 -11.76 -15.80 -4.88
N ASP A 164 -12.91 -16.15 -5.46
CA ASP A 164 -13.15 -17.46 -6.04
C ASP A 164 -13.54 -17.40 -7.53
N GLN A 165 -13.49 -18.52 -8.23
CA GLN A 165 -13.80 -18.61 -9.67
C GLN A 165 -15.30 -18.43 -10.02
N GLN A 166 -16.18 -18.33 -9.03
CA GLN A 166 -17.64 -18.28 -9.18
C GLN A 166 -18.21 -16.88 -8.86
N SER A 167 -17.51 -16.08 -8.07
CA SER A 167 -17.92 -14.73 -7.67
C SER A 167 -17.10 -13.64 -8.35
N SER A 168 -17.73 -12.53 -8.75
CA SER A 168 -16.97 -11.35 -9.20
C SER A 168 -16.40 -10.63 -7.97
N PRO A 169 -15.16 -10.12 -8.02
CA PRO A 169 -14.29 -10.02 -9.20
C PRO A 169 -13.44 -11.27 -9.50
N GLY A 170 -13.39 -12.26 -8.60
CA GLY A 170 -12.53 -13.45 -8.74
C GLY A 170 -12.71 -14.20 -10.07
N LYS A 171 -13.95 -14.47 -10.48
CA LYS A 171 -14.27 -15.08 -11.78
C LYS A 171 -13.64 -14.33 -12.96
N ASP A 172 -13.70 -13.00 -12.93
CA ASP A 172 -13.18 -12.17 -14.02
C ASP A 172 -11.64 -12.15 -14.00
N PHE A 173 -11.03 -12.17 -12.80
CA PHE A 173 -9.58 -12.33 -12.61
C PHE A 173 -9.06 -13.68 -13.13
N PHE A 174 -9.69 -14.79 -12.75
CA PHE A 174 -9.31 -16.11 -13.26
C PHE A 174 -9.57 -16.26 -14.76
N ALA A 175 -10.64 -15.64 -15.28
CA ALA A 175 -10.89 -15.60 -16.71
C ALA A 175 -9.79 -14.84 -17.47
N ALA A 176 -9.31 -13.71 -16.93
CA ALA A 176 -8.20 -12.96 -17.49
C ALA A 176 -6.91 -13.81 -17.52
N ILE A 177 -6.57 -14.48 -16.41
CA ILE A 177 -5.40 -15.39 -16.36
C ILE A 177 -5.54 -16.52 -17.39
N ALA A 178 -6.73 -17.11 -17.53
CA ALA A 178 -6.98 -18.19 -18.47
C ALA A 178 -6.82 -17.80 -19.96
N THR A 179 -6.74 -16.50 -20.27
CA THR A 179 -6.43 -16.06 -21.64
C THR A 179 -4.96 -16.19 -22.00
N CYS A 180 -4.08 -16.39 -21.01
CA CYS A 180 -2.64 -16.52 -21.14
C CYS A 180 -2.22 -17.99 -20.91
N PRO A 181 -1.97 -18.77 -21.97
CA PRO A 181 -1.81 -20.22 -21.86
C PRO A 181 -0.65 -20.66 -20.96
N GLY A 182 0.50 -19.99 -21.00
CA GLY A 182 1.67 -20.37 -20.21
C GLY A 182 1.51 -20.05 -18.72
N ALA A 183 0.74 -19.02 -18.37
CA ALA A 183 0.38 -18.69 -16.99
C ALA A 183 -0.50 -19.73 -16.29
N THR A 184 -1.16 -20.65 -17.02
CA THR A 184 -2.03 -21.68 -16.43
C THR A 184 -1.37 -23.05 -16.24
N GLY A 185 -0.06 -23.16 -16.50
CA GLY A 185 0.68 -24.42 -16.37
C GLY A 185 0.28 -25.49 -17.38
N GLY A 186 -0.27 -25.08 -18.53
CA GLY A 186 -0.70 -25.99 -19.59
C GLY A 186 0.47 -26.40 -20.48
N GLU A 187 1.10 -27.54 -20.19
CA GLU A 187 1.80 -28.36 -21.19
C GLU A 187 0.82 -29.12 -22.10
#